data_AF-A0A7V9L910-F1
#
_entry.id   AF-A0A7V9L910-F1
#
_cell.length_a   1.000
_cell.length_b   1.000
_cell.length_c   1.000
_cell.angle_alpha   90.00
_cell.angle_beta   90.00
_cell.angle_gamma   90.00
#
_symmetry.space_group_name_H-M   'P 1'
#
loop_
_entity.id
_entity.type
_entity.pdbx_description
1 polymer ?
#
loop_
_entity_poly.entity_id
_entity_poly.type
_entity_poly.pdbx_seq_one_letter_code
_entity_poly.pdbx_strand_id
1 'polypeptide(L)'
;MRAALVALVLFGCHQAATTPPTPGDDPSPDAPVAPEGDAAIPDDPTAGIEWFQWAEQQPSLGQSAWGTQLTDIARHLPASYGTQYWDDSATTAAHETSHGIHAHLRSYEAPNPFDWNAFYVLGGRVAFVQEPAMRKADIKAHIPASLRGDRYDLYVEGQVAWDDTPLYIFDEWNSYLNGAEVGVGQVQAGLYDGGWTDVVMGPLEFTVYAIATAKAAQTKDPEYFESNLQFRRFTAWNIARAMQLFAAGRAMTEFEWDKQDDYAATLRTAPEADALRQFARETWGEAWTQTVLGF
;
A
#
# COMPACT_ATOMS: atom_id res chain seq x y z
N MET A 1 -24.94 1.79 8.47
CA MET A 1 -23.79 1.41 7.62
C MET A 1 -24.29 0.56 6.48
N ARG A 2 -24.45 1.14 5.28
CA ARG A 2 -24.66 0.38 4.05
C ARG A 2 -23.28 0.25 3.41
N ALA A 3 -22.69 -0.95 3.45
CA ALA A 3 -21.50 -1.24 2.67
C ALA A 3 -21.89 -1.14 1.19
N ALA A 4 -21.40 -0.12 0.49
CA ALA A 4 -21.50 -0.03 -0.96
C ALA A 4 -20.54 -1.07 -1.53
N LEU A 5 -21.09 -2.13 -2.11
CA LEU A 5 -20.33 -3.13 -2.86
C LEU A 5 -19.98 -2.49 -4.21
N VAL A 6 -18.82 -1.84 -4.31
CA VAL A 6 -18.30 -1.36 -5.59
C VAL A 6 -17.84 -2.59 -6.38
N ALA A 7 -18.65 -2.98 -7.36
CA ALA A 7 -18.27 -3.99 -8.33
C ALA A 7 -17.20 -3.39 -9.25
N LEU A 8 -15.94 -3.71 -8.99
CA LEU A 8 -14.83 -3.36 -9.87
C LEU A 8 -15.04 -4.03 -11.23
N VAL A 9 -15.34 -3.24 -12.26
CA VAL A 9 -15.58 -3.73 -13.63
C VAL A 9 -14.24 -4.16 -14.23
N LEU A 10 -14.01 -5.47 -14.28
CA LEU A 10 -12.92 -6.09 -15.03
C LEU A 10 -13.20 -5.95 -16.53
N PHE A 11 -12.52 -5.03 -17.22
CA PHE A 11 -12.45 -5.07 -18.68
C PHE A 11 -11.47 -6.17 -19.11
N GLY A 12 -12.01 -7.35 -19.41
CA GLY A 12 -11.30 -8.42 -20.07
C GLY A 12 -11.05 -8.10 -21.54
N CYS A 13 -9.87 -7.56 -21.87
CA CYS A 13 -9.34 -7.63 -23.23
C CYS A 13 -8.57 -8.95 -23.39
N HIS A 14 -9.27 -10.02 -23.80
CA HIS A 14 -8.65 -11.23 -24.32
C HIS A 14 -8.09 -10.94 -25.73
N GLN A 15 -6.77 -10.85 -25.86
CA GLN A 15 -6.09 -11.16 -27.12
C GLN A 15 -5.35 -12.49 -26.97
N ALA A 16 -5.63 -13.40 -27.90
CA ALA A 16 -5.06 -14.74 -27.94
C ALA A 16 -3.57 -14.69 -28.28
N ALA A 17 -2.73 -15.19 -27.38
CA ALA A 17 -1.31 -15.43 -27.65
C ALA A 17 -1.13 -16.77 -28.39
N THR A 18 -0.41 -16.72 -29.52
CA THR A 18 0.01 -17.90 -30.29
C THR A 18 1.17 -18.63 -29.60
N THR A 19 1.15 -19.95 -29.67
CA THR A 19 2.11 -20.88 -29.05
C THR A 19 3.55 -20.78 -29.58
N PRO A 20 4.55 -21.21 -28.78
CA PRO A 20 5.98 -21.03 -29.03
C PRO A 20 6.62 -22.24 -29.77
N PRO A 21 7.81 -22.09 -30.36
CA PRO A 21 8.67 -23.22 -30.70
C PRO A 21 9.62 -23.63 -29.56
N THR A 22 9.87 -24.94 -29.50
CA THR A 22 10.55 -25.76 -28.50
C THR A 22 12.10 -25.78 -28.65
N PRO A 23 12.87 -26.55 -27.85
CA PRO A 23 14.05 -26.08 -27.10
C PRO A 23 15.39 -26.45 -27.76
N GLY A 24 16.47 -25.80 -27.31
CA GLY A 24 17.85 -26.20 -27.61
C GLY A 24 18.62 -26.47 -26.32
N ASP A 25 19.19 -27.67 -26.24
CA ASP A 25 20.11 -28.17 -25.22
C ASP A 25 21.45 -27.41 -25.21
N ASP A 26 22.01 -27.06 -24.05
CA ASP A 26 23.11 -27.81 -23.39
C ASP A 26 23.65 -27.04 -22.14
N PRO A 27 24.26 -27.74 -21.17
CA PRO A 27 24.60 -27.21 -19.85
C PRO A 27 26.04 -26.67 -19.77
N SER A 28 26.27 -25.72 -18.86
CA SER A 28 27.60 -25.47 -18.29
C SER A 28 27.50 -25.23 -16.78
N PRO A 29 28.22 -25.99 -15.94
CA PRO A 29 28.23 -25.81 -14.50
C PRO A 29 29.43 -24.96 -14.09
N ASP A 30 29.21 -23.66 -13.86
CA ASP A 30 30.24 -22.78 -13.30
C ASP A 30 29.87 -22.26 -11.90
N ALA A 31 30.74 -22.68 -10.99
CA ALA A 31 31.23 -22.07 -9.75
C ALA A 31 30.25 -21.55 -8.67
N PRO A 32 30.44 -21.96 -7.39
CA PRO A 32 29.78 -21.30 -6.27
C PRO A 32 30.31 -19.88 -6.12
N VAL A 33 29.44 -18.90 -6.34
CA VAL A 33 29.66 -17.51 -5.94
C VAL A 33 29.70 -17.47 -4.42
N ALA A 34 30.80 -16.96 -3.85
CA ALA A 34 30.91 -16.73 -2.42
C ALA A 34 29.85 -15.69 -2.00
N PRO A 35 29.18 -15.86 -0.84
CA PRO A 35 28.19 -14.89 -0.38
C PRO A 35 28.88 -13.54 -0.17
N GLU A 36 28.48 -12.55 -0.97
CA GLU A 36 28.88 -11.16 -0.76
C GLU A 36 28.40 -10.74 0.63
N GLY A 37 29.33 -10.19 1.40
CA GLY A 37 29.16 -9.94 2.82
C GLY A 37 28.00 -8.99 3.13
N ASP A 38 27.43 -9.20 4.32
CA ASP A 38 26.37 -8.43 4.96
C ASP A 38 26.39 -6.95 4.56
N ALA A 39 25.60 -6.60 3.53
CA ALA A 39 25.38 -5.20 3.19
C ALA A 39 24.77 -4.53 4.42
N ALA A 40 25.50 -3.57 4.99
CA ALA A 40 25.04 -2.83 6.16
C ALA A 40 23.64 -2.27 5.87
N ILE A 41 22.70 -2.54 6.78
CA ILE A 41 21.35 -1.95 6.73
C ILE A 41 21.54 -0.43 6.65
N PRO A 42 20.99 0.25 5.62
CA PRO A 42 21.10 1.70 5.52
C PRO A 42 20.58 2.39 6.78
N ASP A 43 21.21 3.49 7.20
CA ASP A 43 20.76 4.27 8.37
C ASP A 43 19.30 4.77 8.23
N ASP A 44 18.82 4.91 6.99
CA ASP A 44 17.43 5.20 6.65
C ASP A 44 16.90 4.15 5.67
N PRO A 45 16.00 3.24 6.09
CA PRO A 45 15.44 2.21 5.22
C PRO A 45 14.50 2.77 4.13
N THR A 46 14.18 4.07 4.16
CA THR A 46 13.35 4.74 3.15
C THR A 46 14.18 5.42 2.06
N ALA A 47 15.49 5.54 2.24
CA ALA A 47 16.36 6.25 1.31
C ALA A 47 16.48 5.52 -0.04
N GLY A 48 16.43 6.27 -1.14
CA GLY A 48 16.62 5.74 -2.49
C GLY A 48 15.39 5.05 -3.09
N ILE A 49 14.19 5.47 -2.70
CA ILE A 49 12.97 5.15 -3.45
C ILE A 49 13.01 5.87 -4.79
N GLU A 50 12.71 5.13 -5.84
CA GLU A 50 12.54 5.67 -7.18
C GLU A 50 11.11 6.20 -7.33
N TRP A 51 10.99 7.49 -7.64
CA TRP A 51 9.72 8.16 -7.86
C TRP A 51 9.54 8.49 -9.33
N PHE A 52 8.46 7.98 -9.92
CA PHE A 52 7.95 8.47 -11.17
C PHE A 52 7.12 9.74 -10.93
N GLN A 53 7.28 10.74 -11.82
CA GLN A 53 6.52 11.99 -11.76
C GLN A 53 5.32 11.90 -12.68
N TRP A 54 4.13 11.81 -12.10
CA TRP A 54 2.86 11.82 -12.79
C TRP A 54 2.31 13.24 -12.85
N ALA A 55 2.18 13.79 -14.06
CA ALA A 55 1.65 15.13 -14.25
C ALA A 55 0.14 15.19 -13.97
N GLU A 56 -0.34 16.37 -13.57
CA GLU A 56 -1.78 16.65 -13.48
C GLU A 56 -2.45 16.37 -14.85
N GLN A 57 -3.50 15.57 -14.84
CA GLN A 57 -4.32 15.22 -16.00
C GLN A 57 -5.46 16.23 -16.20
N GLN A 58 -5.85 16.93 -15.14
CA GLN A 58 -6.95 17.89 -15.12
C GLN A 58 -6.56 19.15 -14.32
N PRO A 59 -5.56 19.95 -14.75
CA PRO A 59 -4.96 21.03 -13.93
C PRO A 59 -5.93 22.14 -13.51
N SER A 60 -7.05 22.31 -14.22
CA SER A 60 -8.09 23.28 -13.88
C SER A 60 -9.15 22.75 -12.91
N LEU A 61 -9.17 21.46 -12.61
CA LEU A 61 -10.15 20.86 -11.71
C LEU A 61 -9.84 21.21 -10.25
N GLY A 62 -10.83 21.66 -9.49
CA GLY A 62 -10.64 21.98 -8.08
C GLY A 62 -11.86 22.68 -7.48
N GLN A 63 -12.06 22.50 -6.18
CA GLN A 63 -13.09 23.21 -5.41
C GLN A 63 -12.49 23.66 -4.08
N SER A 64 -12.89 24.84 -3.59
CA SER A 64 -12.36 25.39 -2.34
C SER A 64 -12.64 24.50 -1.12
N ALA A 65 -13.73 23.75 -1.15
CA ALA A 65 -14.10 22.82 -0.08
C ALA A 65 -13.25 21.55 -0.03
N TRP A 66 -12.54 21.20 -1.11
CA TRP A 66 -11.78 19.95 -1.18
C TRP A 66 -10.50 19.98 -0.34
N GLY A 67 -9.91 21.16 -0.14
CA GLY A 67 -8.56 21.27 0.43
C GLY A 67 -7.48 20.83 -0.55
N THR A 68 -6.23 20.87 -0.10
CA THR A 68 -5.05 20.64 -0.96
C THR A 68 -4.97 19.21 -1.47
N GLN A 69 -5.12 18.22 -0.59
CA GLN A 69 -4.88 16.81 -0.89
C GLN A 69 -5.94 16.25 -1.84
N LEU A 70 -7.23 16.53 -1.63
CA LEU A 70 -8.27 16.04 -2.53
C LEU A 70 -8.22 16.74 -3.88
N THR A 71 -7.87 18.03 -3.91
CA THR A 71 -7.62 18.73 -5.18
C THR A 71 -6.47 18.07 -5.95
N ASP A 72 -5.36 17.77 -5.28
CA ASP A 72 -4.22 17.06 -5.88
C ASP A 72 -4.65 15.71 -6.46
N ILE A 73 -5.32 14.85 -5.68
CA ILE A 73 -5.82 13.54 -6.16
C ILE A 73 -6.76 13.73 -7.37
N ALA A 74 -7.76 14.60 -7.27
CA ALA A 74 -8.74 14.82 -8.34
C ALA A 74 -8.08 15.24 -9.65
N ARG A 75 -7.06 16.10 -9.59
CA ARG A 75 -6.33 16.57 -10.78
C ARG A 75 -5.47 15.49 -11.45
N HIS A 76 -5.07 14.46 -10.73
CA HIS A 76 -4.23 13.38 -11.26
C HIS A 76 -5.02 12.20 -11.83
N LEU A 77 -6.34 12.14 -11.62
CA LEU A 77 -7.20 11.17 -12.29
C LEU A 77 -7.32 11.51 -13.79
N PRO A 78 -7.09 10.56 -14.72
CA PRO A 78 -7.34 10.76 -16.13
C PRO A 78 -8.77 11.22 -16.41
N ALA A 79 -8.92 12.28 -17.21
CA ALA A 79 -10.23 12.85 -17.55
C ALA A 79 -11.18 11.84 -18.22
N SER A 80 -10.64 10.82 -18.89
CA SER A 80 -11.40 9.75 -19.56
C SER A 80 -12.22 8.88 -18.60
N TYR A 81 -11.90 8.87 -17.31
CA TYR A 81 -12.68 8.13 -16.30
C TYR A 81 -13.88 8.91 -15.76
N GLY A 82 -14.01 10.19 -16.08
CA GLY A 82 -15.13 11.03 -15.62
C GLY A 82 -15.31 10.94 -14.09
N THR A 83 -16.51 10.51 -13.66
CA THR A 83 -16.85 10.36 -12.23
C THR A 83 -16.84 8.90 -11.77
N GLN A 84 -16.28 7.96 -12.53
CA GLN A 84 -16.31 6.53 -12.22
C GLN A 84 -15.71 6.21 -10.84
N TYR A 85 -14.70 6.96 -10.42
CA TYR A 85 -13.95 6.77 -9.18
C TYR A 85 -14.23 7.86 -8.14
N TRP A 86 -15.37 8.55 -8.26
CA TRP A 86 -15.72 9.65 -7.37
C TRP A 86 -16.83 9.24 -6.41
N ASP A 87 -16.70 9.67 -5.16
CA ASP A 87 -17.72 9.53 -4.10
C ASP A 87 -18.08 10.92 -3.55
N ASP A 88 -19.24 11.06 -2.91
CA ASP A 88 -19.65 12.34 -2.33
C ASP A 88 -18.87 12.68 -1.04
N SER A 89 -18.40 11.67 -0.29
CA SER A 89 -17.55 11.85 0.88
C SER A 89 -16.12 12.12 0.45
N ALA A 90 -15.48 13.20 0.95
CA ALA A 90 -14.13 13.58 0.55
C ALA A 90 -13.07 12.48 0.77
N THR A 91 -13.11 11.79 1.92
CA THR A 91 -12.16 10.72 2.24
C THR A 91 -12.39 9.47 1.40
N THR A 92 -13.65 9.16 1.10
CA THR A 92 -14.03 8.04 0.20
C THR A 92 -13.67 8.38 -1.24
N ALA A 93 -13.93 9.60 -1.69
CA ALA A 93 -13.57 10.09 -3.03
C ALA A 93 -12.06 9.97 -3.24
N ALA A 94 -11.27 10.39 -2.26
CA ALA A 94 -9.82 10.23 -2.28
C ALA A 94 -9.40 8.76 -2.38
N HIS A 95 -10.03 7.86 -1.63
CA HIS A 95 -9.77 6.42 -1.67
C HIS A 95 -10.08 5.83 -3.06
N GLU A 96 -11.31 6.02 -3.55
CA GLU A 96 -11.75 5.47 -4.84
C GLU A 96 -10.99 6.10 -6.02
N THR A 97 -10.75 7.40 -5.99
CA THR A 97 -9.98 8.10 -7.04
C THR A 97 -8.54 7.63 -7.08
N SER A 98 -7.95 7.28 -5.93
CA SER A 98 -6.61 6.69 -5.88
C SER A 98 -6.56 5.35 -6.61
N HIS A 99 -7.55 4.48 -6.42
CA HIS A 99 -7.67 3.23 -7.19
C HIS A 99 -7.74 3.48 -8.70
N GLY A 100 -8.47 4.51 -9.13
CA GLY A 100 -8.53 4.92 -10.53
C GLY A 100 -7.16 5.35 -11.08
N ILE A 101 -6.40 6.14 -10.30
CA ILE A 101 -5.04 6.57 -10.67
C ILE A 101 -4.09 5.36 -10.73
N HIS A 102 -4.10 4.49 -9.71
CA HIS A 102 -3.25 3.30 -9.66
C HIS A 102 -3.53 2.36 -10.84
N ALA A 103 -4.82 2.10 -11.13
CA ALA A 103 -5.22 1.25 -12.25
C ALA A 103 -4.76 1.81 -13.59
N HIS A 104 -4.83 3.13 -13.80
CA HIS A 104 -4.32 3.77 -15.00
C HIS A 104 -2.81 3.60 -15.13
N LEU A 105 -2.07 4.00 -14.09
CA LEU A 105 -0.61 3.96 -14.08
C LEU A 105 -0.09 2.53 -14.28
N ARG A 106 -0.69 1.54 -13.61
CA ARG A 106 -0.37 0.13 -13.83
C ARG A 106 -0.59 -0.30 -15.27
N SER A 107 -1.70 0.10 -15.87
CA SER A 107 -2.09 -0.38 -17.21
C SER A 107 -1.33 0.29 -18.35
N TYR A 108 -0.89 1.54 -18.17
CA TYR A 108 -0.40 2.37 -19.27
C TYR A 108 1.01 2.93 -19.08
N GLU A 109 1.49 3.07 -17.84
CA GLU A 109 2.76 3.74 -17.54
C GLU A 109 3.79 2.82 -16.88
N ALA A 110 3.37 1.74 -16.23
CA ALA A 110 4.28 0.80 -15.58
C ALA A 110 5.19 0.09 -16.60
N PRO A 111 6.44 -0.27 -16.20
CA PRO A 111 7.38 -0.94 -17.11
C PRO A 111 6.84 -2.23 -17.76
N ASN A 112 6.02 -2.98 -17.01
CA ASN A 112 5.24 -4.10 -17.52
C ASN A 112 3.88 -4.13 -16.78
N PRO A 113 2.75 -4.02 -17.49
CA PRO A 113 1.42 -3.90 -16.88
C PRO A 113 0.93 -5.17 -16.16
N PHE A 114 1.59 -6.32 -16.37
CA PHE A 114 1.19 -7.59 -15.76
C PHE A 114 1.95 -7.92 -14.48
N ASP A 115 3.14 -7.33 -14.30
CA ASP A 115 4.06 -7.71 -13.22
C ASP A 115 4.34 -6.55 -12.26
N TRP A 116 3.70 -5.39 -12.43
CA TRP A 116 3.95 -4.20 -11.62
C TRP A 116 2.66 -3.60 -11.10
N ASN A 117 2.73 -3.00 -9.91
CA ASN A 117 1.74 -2.05 -9.42
C ASN A 117 2.30 -0.64 -9.37
N ALA A 118 1.38 0.32 -9.26
CA ALA A 118 1.66 1.73 -9.18
C ALA A 118 0.93 2.33 -7.99
N PHE A 119 1.65 3.05 -7.14
CA PHE A 119 1.08 3.67 -5.94
C PHE A 119 1.28 5.18 -5.97
N TYR A 120 0.19 5.93 -6.11
CA TYR A 120 0.21 7.39 -6.15
C TYR A 120 0.16 7.96 -4.73
N VAL A 121 1.16 8.76 -4.36
CA VAL A 121 1.37 9.20 -2.96
C VAL A 121 1.33 10.73 -2.79
N LEU A 122 0.44 11.36 -3.55
CA LEU A 122 0.26 12.81 -3.65
C LEU A 122 1.44 13.56 -4.28
N GLY A 123 1.16 14.79 -4.73
CA GLY A 123 2.15 15.71 -5.26
C GLY A 123 2.83 15.19 -6.52
N GLY A 124 2.07 14.50 -7.38
CA GLY A 124 2.58 13.95 -8.63
C GLY A 124 3.54 12.76 -8.46
N ARG A 125 3.67 12.16 -7.26
CA ARG A 125 4.64 11.08 -7.03
C ARG A 125 4.00 9.71 -7.12
N VAL A 126 4.66 8.82 -7.86
CA VAL A 126 4.26 7.42 -8.01
C VAL A 126 5.45 6.52 -7.72
N ALA A 127 5.23 5.49 -6.90
CA ALA A 127 6.15 4.37 -6.82
C ALA A 127 5.63 3.23 -7.70
N PHE A 128 6.43 2.81 -8.67
CA PHE A 128 6.22 1.52 -9.34
C PHE A 128 6.93 0.44 -8.54
N VAL A 129 6.21 -0.65 -8.24
CA VAL A 129 6.75 -1.78 -7.49
C VAL A 129 6.33 -3.06 -8.19
N GLN A 130 7.30 -3.90 -8.51
CA GLN A 130 7.06 -5.20 -9.13
C GLN A 130 6.29 -6.11 -8.16
N GLU A 131 5.46 -7.01 -8.66
CA GLU A 131 4.80 -8.04 -7.86
C GLU A 131 5.80 -9.14 -7.43
N PRO A 132 5.80 -9.57 -6.16
CA PRO A 132 6.52 -10.79 -5.74
C PRO A 132 5.83 -12.05 -6.30
N ALA A 133 6.61 -13.10 -6.58
CA ALA A 133 6.11 -14.40 -7.02
C ALA A 133 5.49 -15.22 -5.87
N MET A 134 4.46 -14.67 -5.24
CA MET A 134 3.67 -15.31 -4.18
C MET A 134 2.17 -15.08 -4.40
N ARG A 135 1.33 -15.72 -3.58
CA ARG A 135 -0.12 -15.48 -3.59
C ARG A 135 -0.53 -14.52 -2.49
N LYS A 136 -1.62 -13.78 -2.69
CA LYS A 136 -2.23 -12.98 -1.61
C LYS A 136 -2.61 -13.87 -0.42
N ALA A 137 -3.09 -15.08 -0.68
CA ALA A 137 -3.42 -16.07 0.34
C ALA A 137 -2.22 -16.53 1.19
N ASP A 138 -0.97 -16.30 0.78
CA ASP A 138 0.20 -16.59 1.61
C ASP A 138 0.35 -15.59 2.78
N ILE A 139 -0.21 -14.38 2.65
CA ILE A 139 -0.05 -13.29 3.62
C ILE A 139 -0.68 -13.62 4.98
N LYS A 140 -1.83 -14.29 4.97
CA LYS A 140 -2.62 -14.53 6.20
C LYS A 140 -1.90 -15.38 7.25
N ALA A 141 -0.98 -16.24 6.82
CA ALA A 141 -0.18 -17.07 7.72
C ALA A 141 0.74 -16.22 8.61
N HIS A 142 1.01 -14.98 8.21
CA HIS A 142 1.91 -14.06 8.89
C HIS A 142 1.17 -12.98 9.71
N ILE A 143 -0.17 -12.98 9.72
CA ILE A 143 -0.99 -12.04 10.50
C ILE A 143 -1.47 -12.72 11.79
N PRO A 144 -0.97 -12.30 12.97
CA PRO A 144 -1.44 -12.81 14.27
C PRO A 144 -2.95 -12.60 14.43
N ALA A 145 -3.64 -13.53 15.08
CA ALA A 145 -5.09 -13.45 15.28
C ALA A 145 -5.54 -12.16 15.98
N SER A 146 -4.75 -11.65 16.93
CA SER A 146 -5.05 -10.39 17.64
C SER A 146 -4.89 -9.13 16.79
N LEU A 147 -4.27 -9.25 15.61
CA LEU A 147 -4.10 -8.15 14.65
C LEU A 147 -4.97 -8.33 13.39
N ARG A 148 -5.95 -9.24 13.43
CA ARG A 148 -7.00 -9.36 12.40
C ARG A 148 -8.12 -8.38 12.75
N GLY A 149 -7.99 -7.14 12.29
CA GLY A 149 -9.00 -6.10 12.50
C GLY A 149 -10.22 -6.25 11.59
N ASP A 150 -10.99 -5.16 11.46
CA ASP A 150 -12.28 -5.16 10.75
C ASP A 150 -12.14 -5.35 9.23
N ARG A 151 -10.97 -5.05 8.67
CA ARG A 151 -10.67 -5.13 7.23
C ARG A 151 -10.06 -6.49 6.84
N TYR A 152 -9.62 -7.30 7.81
CA TYR A 152 -9.03 -8.61 7.57
C TYR A 152 -9.91 -9.51 6.69
N ASP A 153 -11.17 -9.72 7.11
CA ASP A 153 -12.07 -10.66 6.45
C ASP A 153 -12.42 -10.22 5.02
N LEU A 154 -12.44 -8.90 4.76
CA LEU A 154 -12.71 -8.38 3.43
C LEU A 154 -11.49 -8.53 2.52
N TYR A 155 -10.34 -7.98 2.91
CA TYR A 155 -9.22 -7.78 1.98
C TYR A 155 -8.20 -8.91 2.00
N VAL A 156 -8.00 -9.57 3.14
CA VAL A 156 -7.02 -10.65 3.29
C VAL A 156 -7.68 -11.99 3.01
N GLU A 157 -8.74 -12.35 3.75
CA GLU A 157 -9.36 -13.68 3.69
C GLU A 157 -10.43 -13.80 2.59
N GLY A 158 -11.36 -12.85 2.50
CA GLY A 158 -12.60 -13.01 1.73
C GLY A 158 -12.51 -12.61 0.26
N GLN A 159 -11.72 -11.59 -0.08
CA GLN A 159 -11.49 -11.21 -1.48
C GLN A 159 -10.56 -12.23 -2.15
N VAL A 160 -11.12 -13.13 -2.94
CA VAL A 160 -10.35 -14.14 -3.70
C VAL A 160 -9.92 -13.65 -5.07
N ALA A 161 -10.56 -12.61 -5.60
CA ALA A 161 -10.03 -11.88 -6.74
C ALA A 161 -8.66 -11.30 -6.36
N TRP A 162 -7.73 -11.24 -7.32
CA TRP A 162 -6.37 -10.72 -7.10
C TRP A 162 -5.45 -11.62 -6.26
N ASP A 163 -5.75 -12.91 -6.12
CA ASP A 163 -4.85 -13.83 -5.42
C ASP A 163 -3.49 -14.00 -6.11
N ASP A 164 -3.42 -13.77 -7.43
CA ASP A 164 -2.20 -13.69 -8.24
C ASP A 164 -1.52 -12.31 -8.25
N THR A 165 -2.09 -11.34 -7.54
CA THR A 165 -1.66 -9.93 -7.51
C THR A 165 -1.50 -9.51 -6.03
N PRO A 166 -0.53 -10.08 -5.28
CA PRO A 166 -0.46 -9.93 -3.83
C PRO A 166 -0.30 -8.48 -3.36
N LEU A 167 0.29 -7.59 -4.17
CA LEU A 167 0.37 -6.16 -3.85
C LEU A 167 -0.97 -5.40 -4.00
N TYR A 168 -2.07 -6.09 -4.30
CA TYR A 168 -3.42 -5.54 -4.05
C TYR A 168 -3.60 -5.08 -2.60
N ILE A 169 -2.92 -5.71 -1.62
CA ILE A 169 -2.89 -5.22 -0.23
C ILE A 169 -2.29 -3.82 -0.14
N PHE A 170 -1.29 -3.50 -0.97
CA PHE A 170 -0.65 -2.17 -0.99
C PHE A 170 -1.53 -1.15 -1.72
N ASP A 171 -2.27 -1.58 -2.75
CA ASP A 171 -3.25 -0.75 -3.46
C ASP A 171 -4.31 -0.21 -2.49
N GLU A 172 -4.94 -1.12 -1.75
CA GLU A 172 -5.89 -0.78 -0.69
C GLU A 172 -5.26 0.09 0.40
N TRP A 173 -4.09 -0.30 0.90
CA TRP A 173 -3.39 0.47 1.93
C TRP A 173 -3.10 1.90 1.49
N ASN A 174 -2.60 2.09 0.26
CA ASN A 174 -2.27 3.40 -0.26
C ASN A 174 -3.51 4.26 -0.51
N SER A 175 -4.61 3.66 -0.98
CA SER A 175 -5.91 4.34 -1.11
C SER A 175 -6.48 4.76 0.25
N TYR A 176 -6.37 3.91 1.28
CA TYR A 176 -6.70 4.31 2.66
C TYR A 176 -5.82 5.46 3.16
N LEU A 177 -4.52 5.45 2.88
CA LEU A 177 -3.60 6.53 3.26
C LEU A 177 -3.98 7.84 2.60
N ASN A 178 -4.25 7.84 1.29
CA ASN A 178 -4.69 9.04 0.57
C ASN A 178 -6.02 9.57 1.13
N GLY A 179 -6.96 8.69 1.47
CA GLY A 179 -8.19 9.06 2.17
C GLY A 179 -7.95 9.71 3.54
N ALA A 180 -7.03 9.15 4.33
CA ALA A 180 -6.65 9.69 5.64
C ALA A 180 -5.93 11.03 5.54
N GLU A 181 -5.04 11.23 4.55
CA GLU A 181 -4.39 12.53 4.28
C GLU A 181 -5.41 13.63 3.97
N VAL A 182 -6.46 13.28 3.20
CA VAL A 182 -7.56 14.21 2.92
C VAL A 182 -8.33 14.53 4.20
N GLY A 183 -8.71 13.52 4.98
CA GLY A 183 -9.44 13.73 6.24
C GLY A 183 -8.66 14.61 7.23
N VAL A 184 -7.42 14.22 7.52
CA VAL A 184 -6.50 14.96 8.41
C VAL A 184 -6.25 16.38 7.90
N GLY A 185 -5.97 16.52 6.60
CA GLY A 185 -5.73 17.82 5.96
C GLY A 185 -6.95 18.74 6.02
N GLN A 186 -8.16 18.20 5.83
CA GLN A 186 -9.40 18.96 5.91
C GLN A 186 -9.71 19.41 7.34
N VAL A 187 -9.49 18.57 8.36
CA VAL A 187 -9.67 18.96 9.76
C VAL A 187 -8.71 20.11 10.11
N GLN A 188 -7.43 19.98 9.74
CA GLN A 188 -6.42 21.01 9.96
C GLN A 188 -6.74 22.33 9.26
N ALA A 189 -7.38 22.27 8.09
CA ALA A 189 -7.80 23.44 7.32
C ALA A 189 -9.17 24.02 7.74
N GLY A 190 -9.89 23.38 8.67
CA GLY A 190 -11.26 23.78 9.03
C GLY A 190 -12.27 23.55 7.90
N LEU A 191 -12.02 22.56 7.03
CA LEU A 191 -12.85 22.20 5.87
C LEU A 191 -13.64 20.90 6.08
N TYR A 192 -13.29 20.10 7.08
CA TYR A 192 -13.92 18.81 7.32
C TYR A 192 -15.35 18.97 7.82
N ASP A 193 -16.30 18.33 7.14
CA ASP A 193 -17.73 18.33 7.48
C ASP A 193 -18.31 16.92 7.67
N GLY A 194 -17.48 15.88 7.50
CA GLY A 194 -17.79 14.54 7.92
C GLY A 194 -17.95 14.49 9.44
N GLY A 195 -18.88 13.69 9.96
CA GLY A 195 -18.91 13.43 11.40
C GLY A 195 -17.71 12.57 11.82
N TRP A 196 -17.85 11.93 12.98
CA TRP A 196 -16.87 10.94 13.42
C TRP A 196 -16.69 9.78 12.42
N THR A 197 -15.44 9.35 12.19
CA THR A 197 -15.08 8.22 11.33
C THR A 197 -13.76 7.56 11.75
N ASP A 198 -13.51 6.33 11.31
CA ASP A 198 -12.29 5.56 11.60
C ASP A 198 -11.19 5.75 10.52
N VAL A 199 -11.09 6.95 9.93
CA VAL A 199 -10.26 7.19 8.72
C VAL A 199 -8.78 6.82 8.90
N VAL A 200 -8.25 6.90 10.13
CA VAL A 200 -6.86 6.54 10.44
C VAL A 200 -6.67 5.12 10.96
N MET A 201 -7.75 4.39 11.25
CA MET A 201 -7.67 2.97 11.62
C MET A 201 -7.30 2.11 10.40
N GLY A 202 -7.89 2.37 9.24
CA GLY A 202 -7.58 1.62 8.01
C GLY A 202 -6.08 1.62 7.67
N PRO A 203 -5.42 2.79 7.57
CA PRO A 203 -3.97 2.89 7.41
C PRO A 203 -3.14 2.12 8.45
N LEU A 204 -3.55 2.17 9.72
CA LEU A 204 -2.87 1.46 10.81
C LEU A 204 -3.01 -0.06 10.66
N GLU A 205 -4.21 -0.55 10.36
CA GLU A 205 -4.49 -1.96 10.16
C GLU A 205 -3.71 -2.53 8.97
N PHE A 206 -3.73 -1.81 7.84
CA PHE A 206 -2.98 -2.20 6.66
C PHE A 206 -1.46 -2.08 6.82
N THR A 207 -0.95 -1.33 7.80
CA THR A 207 0.47 -1.35 8.17
C THR A 207 0.88 -2.75 8.63
N VAL A 208 0.05 -3.42 9.43
CA VAL A 208 0.29 -4.82 9.83
C VAL A 208 0.27 -5.74 8.61
N TYR A 209 -0.69 -5.55 7.72
CA TYR A 209 -0.83 -6.39 6.53
C TYR A 209 0.31 -6.20 5.55
N ALA A 210 0.85 -4.99 5.44
CA ALA A 210 2.01 -4.69 4.62
C ALA A 210 3.27 -5.36 5.18
N ILE A 211 3.49 -5.33 6.51
CA ILE A 211 4.61 -6.05 7.14
C ILE A 211 4.45 -7.57 6.93
N ALA A 212 3.23 -8.10 7.07
CA ALA A 212 2.94 -9.50 6.80
C ALA A 212 3.16 -9.87 5.33
N THR A 213 2.85 -8.96 4.40
CA THR A 213 3.09 -9.12 2.95
C THR A 213 4.58 -9.18 2.67
N ALA A 214 5.37 -8.28 3.26
CA ALA A 214 6.83 -8.30 3.16
C ALA A 214 7.43 -9.60 3.72
N LYS A 215 6.91 -10.10 4.85
CA LYS A 215 7.34 -11.38 5.43
C LYS A 215 6.96 -12.59 4.56
N ALA A 216 5.78 -12.56 3.96
CA ALA A 216 5.36 -13.57 3.00
C ALA A 216 6.28 -13.57 1.76
N ALA A 217 6.61 -12.38 1.23
CA ALA A 217 7.54 -12.25 0.12
C ALA A 217 8.93 -12.80 0.47
N GLN A 218 9.49 -12.46 1.64
CA GLN A 218 10.74 -13.05 2.12
C GLN A 218 10.70 -14.58 2.18
N THR A 219 9.56 -15.16 2.55
CA THR A 219 9.42 -16.62 2.71
C THR A 219 9.19 -17.34 1.38
N LYS A 220 8.44 -16.73 0.46
CA LYS A 220 7.95 -17.36 -0.77
C LYS A 220 8.78 -17.01 -2.00
N ASP A 221 9.37 -15.82 -1.99
CA ASP A 221 10.18 -15.26 -3.06
C ASP A 221 11.40 -14.51 -2.45
N PRO A 222 12.34 -15.25 -1.81
CA PRO A 222 13.46 -14.66 -1.08
C PRO A 222 14.39 -13.85 -2.00
N GLU A 223 14.60 -14.29 -3.24
CA GLU A 223 15.45 -13.58 -4.21
C GLU A 223 14.84 -12.22 -4.58
N TYR A 224 13.53 -12.16 -4.83
CA TYR A 224 12.82 -10.89 -5.00
C TYR A 224 12.97 -10.01 -3.75
N PHE A 225 12.74 -10.56 -2.56
CA PHE A 225 12.78 -9.76 -1.33
C PHE A 225 14.16 -9.15 -1.09
N GLU A 226 15.21 -9.92 -1.34
CA GLU A 226 16.60 -9.48 -1.21
C GLU A 226 16.97 -8.43 -2.26
N SER A 227 16.69 -8.70 -3.53
CA SER A 227 17.12 -7.86 -4.65
C SER A 227 16.23 -6.64 -4.92
N ASN A 228 14.93 -6.70 -4.62
CA ASN A 228 13.98 -5.63 -4.89
C ASN A 228 13.98 -4.58 -3.76
N LEU A 229 14.99 -3.70 -3.77
CA LEU A 229 15.10 -2.61 -2.80
C LEU A 229 13.93 -1.63 -2.88
N GLN A 230 13.35 -1.42 -4.07
CA GLN A 230 12.20 -0.54 -4.25
C GLN A 230 11.01 -1.00 -3.41
N PHE A 231 10.71 -2.30 -3.42
CA PHE A 231 9.67 -2.89 -2.57
C PHE A 231 9.93 -2.67 -1.08
N ARG A 232 11.14 -3.00 -0.60
CA ARG A 232 11.48 -2.89 0.83
C ARG A 232 11.47 -1.43 1.30
N ARG A 233 12.03 -0.52 0.50
CA ARG A 233 12.10 0.91 0.82
C ARG A 233 10.74 1.58 0.76
N PHE A 234 9.95 1.30 -0.28
CA PHE A 234 8.59 1.82 -0.39
C PHE A 234 7.72 1.33 0.77
N THR A 235 7.85 0.06 1.16
CA THR A 235 7.15 -0.47 2.34
C THR A 235 7.51 0.32 3.60
N ALA A 236 8.81 0.52 3.89
CA ALA A 236 9.25 1.30 5.04
C ALA A 236 8.68 2.73 5.02
N TRP A 237 8.78 3.42 3.87
CA TRP A 237 8.29 4.78 3.71
C TRP A 237 6.78 4.89 3.94
N ASN A 238 6.02 3.92 3.41
CA ASN A 238 4.57 3.93 3.54
C ASN A 238 4.12 3.54 4.96
N ILE A 239 4.89 2.70 5.68
CA ILE A 239 4.71 2.47 7.12
C ILE A 239 4.89 3.79 7.88
N ALA A 240 5.98 4.52 7.62
CA ALA A 240 6.24 5.80 8.29
C ALA A 240 5.11 6.80 8.05
N ARG A 241 4.64 6.91 6.81
CA ARG A 241 3.48 7.73 6.45
C ARG A 241 2.21 7.32 7.20
N ALA A 242 1.90 6.03 7.27
CA ALA A 242 0.74 5.53 7.99
C ALA A 242 0.79 5.87 9.49
N MET A 243 1.95 5.70 10.11
CA MET A 243 2.13 5.98 11.53
C MET A 243 2.10 7.48 11.85
N GLN A 244 2.57 8.34 10.93
CA GLN A 244 2.43 9.79 11.05
C GLN A 244 0.96 10.22 11.00
N LEU A 245 0.20 9.68 10.03
CA LEU A 245 -1.24 9.95 9.92
C LEU A 245 -2.02 9.45 11.13
N PHE A 246 -1.72 8.24 11.60
CA PHE A 246 -2.31 7.71 12.83
C PHE A 246 -2.01 8.61 14.04
N ALA A 247 -0.75 9.03 14.23
CA ALA A 247 -0.36 9.91 15.32
C ALA A 247 -1.06 11.28 15.27
N ALA A 248 -1.23 11.85 14.07
CA ALA A 248 -1.94 13.11 13.89
C ALA A 248 -3.45 12.97 14.10
N GLY A 249 -4.08 12.00 13.43
CA GLY A 249 -5.53 11.84 13.42
C GLY A 249 -6.10 11.33 14.72
N ARG A 250 -5.40 10.45 15.46
CA ARG A 250 -5.92 9.92 16.74
C ARG A 250 -6.15 10.98 17.82
N ALA A 251 -5.60 12.18 17.66
CA ALA A 251 -5.78 13.32 18.56
C ALA A 251 -6.87 14.31 18.08
N MET A 252 -7.53 14.02 16.95
CA MET A 252 -8.63 14.82 16.39
C MET A 252 -9.96 14.22 16.83
N THR A 253 -10.90 15.02 17.34
CA THR A 253 -12.21 14.55 17.80
C THR A 253 -13.00 13.83 16.69
N GLU A 254 -12.74 14.18 15.43
CA GLU A 254 -13.33 13.56 14.25
C GLU A 254 -12.87 12.11 14.05
N PHE A 255 -11.68 11.75 14.53
CA PHE A 255 -11.04 10.44 14.26
C PHE A 255 -10.55 9.71 15.52
N GLU A 256 -10.80 10.24 16.72
CA GLU A 256 -10.42 9.61 17.97
C GLU A 256 -11.25 8.34 18.20
N TRP A 257 -10.58 7.23 18.54
CA TRP A 257 -11.25 5.96 18.80
C TRP A 257 -10.36 5.04 19.64
N ASP A 258 -10.89 4.50 20.74
CA ASP A 258 -10.08 3.63 21.61
C ASP A 258 -9.60 2.36 20.89
N LYS A 259 -10.38 1.83 19.94
CA LYS A 259 -10.02 0.58 19.26
C LYS A 259 -8.75 0.68 18.40
N GLN A 260 -8.50 1.82 17.74
CA GLN A 260 -7.25 2.01 16.98
C GLN A 260 -6.04 2.14 17.92
N ASP A 261 -6.24 2.68 19.12
CA ASP A 261 -5.21 2.80 20.13
C ASP A 261 -4.86 1.44 20.74
N ASP A 262 -5.89 0.64 21.05
CA ASP A 262 -5.76 -0.75 21.49
C ASP A 262 -5.07 -1.61 20.41
N TYR A 263 -5.41 -1.40 19.13
CA TYR A 263 -4.78 -2.11 18.02
C TYR A 263 -3.28 -1.76 17.89
N ALA A 264 -2.93 -0.47 17.96
CA ALA A 264 -1.53 -0.03 17.96
C ALA A 264 -0.75 -0.55 19.18
N ALA A 265 -1.37 -0.59 20.35
CA ALA A 265 -0.79 -1.18 21.55
C ALA A 265 -0.56 -2.69 21.37
N THR A 266 -1.55 -3.41 20.83
CA THR A 266 -1.46 -4.84 20.53
C THR A 266 -0.29 -5.14 19.61
N LEU A 267 -0.11 -4.37 18.53
CA LEU A 267 1.04 -4.53 17.63
C LEU A 267 2.38 -4.41 18.38
N ARG A 268 2.49 -3.45 19.30
CA ARG A 268 3.72 -3.17 20.06
C ARG A 268 4.01 -4.21 21.13
N THR A 269 2.99 -4.72 21.82
CA THR A 269 3.20 -5.44 23.09
C THR A 269 2.69 -6.87 23.10
N ALA A 270 1.81 -7.27 22.19
CA ALA A 270 1.23 -8.61 22.22
C ALA A 270 2.30 -9.68 21.93
N PRO A 271 2.40 -10.76 22.73
CA PRO A 271 3.38 -11.83 22.52
C PRO A 271 3.28 -12.47 21.13
N GLU A 272 2.07 -12.68 20.62
CA GLU A 272 1.83 -13.29 19.31
C GLU A 272 2.27 -12.42 18.12
N ALA A 273 2.48 -11.12 18.33
CA ALA A 273 3.02 -10.20 17.32
C ALA A 273 4.55 -10.15 17.31
N ASP A 274 5.24 -10.89 18.19
CA ASP A 274 6.70 -10.81 18.33
C ASP A 274 7.45 -11.21 17.05
N ALA A 275 7.01 -12.27 16.39
CA ALA A 275 7.61 -12.71 15.13
C ALA A 275 7.41 -11.69 13.98
N LEU A 276 6.40 -10.81 14.07
CA LEU A 276 6.19 -9.73 13.11
C LEU A 276 7.10 -8.54 13.42
N ARG A 277 7.23 -8.19 14.71
CA ARG A 277 8.14 -7.14 15.18
C ARG A 277 9.60 -7.46 14.91
N GLN A 278 10.02 -8.70 15.21
CA GLN A 278 11.38 -9.17 14.95
C GLN A 278 11.71 -9.04 13.46
N PHE A 279 10.83 -9.53 12.58
CA PHE A 279 11.01 -9.39 11.13
C PHE A 279 11.15 -7.92 10.71
N ALA A 280 10.33 -7.02 11.27
CA ALA A 280 10.42 -5.58 10.97
C ALA A 280 11.78 -4.98 11.40
N ARG A 281 12.28 -5.32 12.59
CA ARG A 281 13.59 -4.86 13.10
C ARG A 281 14.74 -5.38 12.23
N GLU A 282 14.69 -6.64 11.84
CA GLU A 282 15.70 -7.26 10.97
C GLU A 282 15.68 -6.64 9.56
N THR A 283 14.50 -6.28 9.05
CA THR A 283 14.33 -5.75 7.69
C THR A 283 14.68 -4.27 7.58
N TRP A 284 14.24 -3.45 8.54
CA TRP A 284 14.31 -1.99 8.46
C TRP A 284 15.17 -1.34 9.54
N GLY A 285 15.72 -2.13 10.46
CA GLY A 285 16.59 -1.68 11.54
C GLY A 285 15.84 -1.34 12.83
N GLU A 286 16.38 -1.78 13.96
CA GLU A 286 15.81 -1.60 15.29
C GLU A 286 15.58 -0.13 15.65
N ALA A 287 16.55 0.75 15.36
CA ALA A 287 16.41 2.18 15.64
C ALA A 287 15.25 2.83 14.86
N TRP A 288 15.05 2.41 13.61
CA TRP A 288 13.98 2.92 12.78
C TRP A 288 12.61 2.40 13.23
N THR A 289 12.47 1.09 13.49
CA THR A 289 11.19 0.55 13.98
C THR A 289 10.82 1.12 15.33
N GLN A 290 11.80 1.35 16.21
CA GLN A 290 11.53 1.97 17.51
C GLN A 290 11.02 3.40 17.36
N THR A 291 11.53 4.14 16.37
CA THR A 291 11.09 5.51 16.07
C THR A 291 9.71 5.55 15.43
N VAL A 292 9.44 4.68 14.46
CA VAL A 292 8.23 4.74 13.61
C VAL A 292 7.08 3.92 14.18
N LEU A 293 7.34 2.69 14.63
CA LEU A 293 6.33 1.74 15.09
C LEU A 293 6.25 1.68 16.63
N GLY A 294 7.32 2.08 17.31
CA GLY A 294 7.39 2.11 18.78
C GLY A 294 7.90 0.81 19.40
N PHE A 295 8.61 -0.04 18.63
CA PHE A 295 9.22 -1.27 19.11
C PHE A 295 10.51 -1.63 18.39
#